data_AF-A0AAV2SJ60-F1
#
_entry.id   AF-A0AAV2SJ60-F1
#
_cell.length_a   1.000
_cell.length_b   1.000
_cell.length_c   1.000
_cell.angle_alpha   90.00
_cell.angle_beta   90.00
_cell.angle_gamma   90.00
#
_symmetry.space_group_name_H-M   'P 1'
#
loop_
_entity.id
_entity.type
_entity.pdbx_description
1 polymer ?
#
loop_
_entity_poly.entity_id
_entity_poly.type
_entity_poly.pdbx_seq_one_letter_code
_entity_poly.pdbx_strand_id
1 'polypeptide(L)'
;RTFQWISSLAGPFQVDLFATRYNTHLPSFVSPFPDPLALDFNALSLQWDVWDSLYLFPPVPLLHQIVPRLCRFKGRGVLIAPYYAQSAWFTPLLRSPNPVPLPDFHL
;
A
#
# COMPACT_ATOMS: atom_id res chain seq x y z
N ARG A 1 14.59 7.44 -1.51
CA ARG A 1 15.50 6.50 -0.80
C ARG A 1 14.72 5.43 -0.07
N THR A 2 13.74 5.80 0.76
CA THR A 2 12.87 4.84 1.48
C THR A 2 12.18 3.87 0.54
N PHE A 3 11.52 4.36 -0.52
CA PHE A 3 10.89 3.48 -1.51
C PHE A 3 11.85 2.48 -2.17
N GLN A 4 13.08 2.90 -2.50
CA GLN A 4 14.08 2.01 -3.10
C GLN A 4 14.49 0.90 -2.13
N TRP A 5 14.66 1.22 -0.85
CA TRP A 5 14.93 0.23 0.18
C TRP A 5 13.76 -0.75 0.36
N ILE A 6 12.52 -0.25 0.41
CA ILE A 6 11.31 -1.09 0.45
C ILE A 6 11.26 -2.01 -0.78
N SER A 7 11.52 -1.47 -1.97
CA SER A 7 11.53 -2.21 -3.23
C SER A 7 12.63 -3.29 -3.25
N SER A 8 13.80 -3.04 -2.67
CA SER A 8 14.85 -4.07 -2.55
C SER A 8 14.47 -5.22 -1.63
N LEU A 9 13.60 -4.98 -0.65
CA LEU A 9 13.17 -5.99 0.33
C LEU A 9 11.97 -6.82 -0.17
N ALA A 10 11.00 -6.17 -0.81
CA ALA A 10 9.69 -6.76 -1.08
C ALA A 10 9.15 -6.50 -2.50
N GLY A 11 9.88 -5.75 -3.32
CA GLY A 11 9.53 -5.52 -4.72
C GLY A 11 9.82 -6.72 -5.64
N PRO A 12 9.66 -6.54 -6.96
CA PRO A 12 9.07 -5.36 -7.61
C PRO A 12 7.56 -5.25 -7.33
N PHE A 13 7.05 -4.02 -7.40
CA PHE A 13 5.61 -3.72 -7.27
C PHE A 13 5.03 -3.37 -8.63
N GLN A 14 3.78 -3.77 -8.89
CA GLN A 14 3.10 -3.47 -10.15
C GLN A 14 2.27 -2.20 -10.09
N VAL A 15 1.80 -1.80 -8.91
CA VAL A 15 0.95 -0.60 -8.75
C VAL A 15 1.12 0.04 -7.37
N ASP A 16 1.07 1.37 -7.34
CA ASP A 16 0.90 2.18 -6.12
C ASP A 16 -0.58 2.52 -5.95
N LEU A 17 -1.25 1.93 -4.97
CA LEU A 17 -2.69 2.13 -4.79
C LEU A 17 -3.06 3.47 -4.13
N PHE A 18 -2.10 4.25 -3.63
CA PHE A 18 -2.39 5.48 -2.87
C PHE A 18 -1.36 6.56 -3.17
N ALA A 19 -1.32 7.01 -4.43
CA ALA A 19 -0.38 8.04 -4.87
C ALA A 19 -0.96 9.01 -5.89
N THR A 20 -0.33 10.16 -6.03
CA THR A 20 -0.56 11.12 -7.10
C THR A 20 0.58 11.05 -8.11
N ARG A 21 0.43 11.70 -9.27
CA ARG A 21 1.55 11.85 -10.23
C ARG A 21 2.82 12.50 -9.65
N TYR A 22 2.72 13.21 -8.52
CA TYR A 22 3.83 13.94 -7.94
C TYR A 22 4.64 13.13 -6.92
N ASN A 23 4.07 12.09 -6.34
CA ASN A 23 4.71 11.27 -5.31
C ASN A 23 4.74 9.78 -5.61
N THR A 24 4.09 9.32 -6.70
CA THR A 24 4.22 7.93 -7.13
C THR A 24 5.69 7.60 -7.45
N HIS A 25 6.12 6.41 -7.05
CA HIS A 25 7.40 5.83 -7.44
C HIS A 25 7.24 4.73 -8.50
N LEU A 26 6.02 4.50 -8.97
CA LEU A 26 5.66 3.47 -9.94
C LEU A 26 4.96 4.09 -11.16
N PRO A 27 5.12 3.50 -12.36
CA PRO A 27 4.45 3.98 -13.57
C PRO A 27 2.92 3.80 -13.50
N SER A 28 2.45 2.81 -12.74
CA SER A 28 1.03 2.53 -12.52
C SER A 28 0.65 2.92 -11.10
N PHE A 29 -0.35 3.79 -10.96
CA PHE A 29 -0.82 4.26 -9.65
C PHE A 29 -2.30 4.66 -9.66
N VAL A 30 -2.88 4.77 -8.46
CA VAL A 30 -4.26 5.20 -8.24
C VAL A 30 -4.25 6.46 -7.37
N SER A 31 -4.96 7.50 -7.82
CA SER A 31 -4.94 8.84 -7.22
C SER A 31 -6.26 9.15 -6.52
N PRO A 32 -6.29 9.77 -5.34
CA PRO A 32 -7.57 10.19 -4.74
C PRO A 32 -8.23 11.37 -5.49
N PHE A 33 -7.57 11.92 -6.50
CA PHE A 33 -8.05 13.02 -7.33
C PHE A 33 -8.05 12.63 -8.81
N PRO A 34 -8.96 13.20 -9.64
CA PRO A 34 -8.90 13.03 -11.08
C PRO A 34 -7.53 13.40 -11.64
N ASP A 35 -6.85 12.43 -12.23
CA ASP A 35 -5.54 12.61 -12.86
C ASP A 35 -5.52 11.76 -14.15
N PRO A 36 -5.23 12.35 -15.32
CA PRO A 36 -5.22 11.62 -16.59
C PRO A 36 -4.13 10.54 -16.66
N LEU A 37 -3.14 10.57 -15.76
CA LEU A 37 -2.08 9.57 -15.68
C LEU A 37 -2.37 8.47 -14.64
N ALA A 38 -3.36 8.66 -13.78
CA ALA A 38 -3.76 7.64 -12.82
C ALA A 38 -4.65 6.58 -13.49
N LEU A 39 -4.56 5.34 -13.00
CA LEU A 39 -5.41 4.24 -13.48
C LEU A 39 -6.87 4.41 -13.08
N ASP A 40 -7.11 5.01 -11.91
CA ASP A 40 -8.44 5.27 -11.35
C ASP A 40 -8.32 6.37 -10.29
N PHE A 41 -9.47 6.85 -9.80
CA PHE A 41 -9.55 7.76 -8.67
C PHE A 41 -9.92 7.08 -7.32
N ASN A 42 -10.31 5.79 -7.35
CA ASN A 42 -10.75 5.07 -6.16
C ASN A 42 -10.12 3.67 -6.05
N ALA A 43 -9.07 3.54 -5.23
CA ALA A 43 -8.39 2.27 -5.02
C ALA A 43 -9.26 1.19 -4.37
N LEU A 44 -10.31 1.58 -3.64
CA LEU A 44 -11.21 0.65 -2.96
C LEU A 44 -12.26 0.05 -3.90
N SER A 45 -12.54 0.63 -5.07
CA SER A 45 -13.46 0.04 -6.06
C SER A 45 -12.78 -0.93 -7.03
N LEU A 46 -11.46 -0.82 -7.22
CA LEU A 46 -10.71 -1.64 -8.19
C LEU A 46 -10.63 -3.11 -7.79
N GLN A 47 -10.63 -4.02 -8.76
CA GLN A 47 -10.29 -5.43 -8.51
C GLN A 47 -8.78 -5.58 -8.39
N TRP A 48 -8.27 -5.89 -7.19
CA TRP A 48 -6.82 -5.96 -6.95
C TRP A 48 -6.17 -7.21 -7.56
N ASP A 49 -6.93 -8.27 -7.79
CA ASP A 49 -6.45 -9.55 -8.31
C ASP A 49 -5.93 -9.49 -9.77
N VAL A 50 -6.02 -8.33 -10.42
CA VAL A 50 -5.35 -8.08 -11.72
C VAL A 50 -3.85 -7.84 -11.57
N TRP A 51 -3.37 -7.61 -10.34
CA TRP A 51 -1.96 -7.50 -9.98
C TRP A 51 -1.57 -8.63 -9.02
N ASP A 52 -0.32 -9.07 -9.12
CA ASP A 52 0.32 -10.03 -8.20
C ASP A 52 1.08 -9.32 -7.06
N SER A 53 1.43 -8.04 -7.22
CA SER A 53 2.27 -7.29 -6.27
C SER A 53 1.83 -5.84 -6.10
N LEU A 54 1.41 -5.48 -4.89
CA LEU A 54 0.85 -4.16 -4.54
C LEU A 54 1.78 -3.36 -3.60
N TYR A 55 1.84 -2.05 -3.81
CA TYR A 55 2.35 -1.10 -2.83
C TYR A 55 1.19 -0.24 -2.29
N LEU A 56 1.06 -0.17 -0.96
CA LEU A 56 -0.01 0.56 -0.29
C LEU A 56 0.57 1.50 0.77
N PHE A 57 0.41 2.81 0.57
CA PHE A 57 0.64 3.81 1.62
C PHE A 57 -0.61 4.67 1.84
N PRO A 58 -1.68 4.10 2.40
CA PRO A 58 -2.97 4.77 2.48
C PRO A 58 -3.05 5.81 3.59
N PRO A 59 -3.99 6.77 3.49
CA PRO A 59 -4.45 7.54 4.63
C PRO A 59 -4.89 6.63 5.79
N VAL A 60 -4.44 6.93 7.00
CA VAL A 60 -4.74 6.15 8.23
C VAL A 60 -6.23 5.85 8.40
N PRO A 61 -7.17 6.77 8.13
CA PRO A 61 -8.59 6.46 8.24
C PRO A 61 -9.06 5.32 7.34
N LEU A 62 -8.37 5.00 6.24
CA LEU A 62 -8.78 3.92 5.32
C LEU A 62 -8.27 2.53 5.74
N LEU A 63 -7.40 2.43 6.74
CA LEU A 63 -6.79 1.15 7.14
C LEU A 63 -7.82 0.09 7.54
N HIS A 64 -8.94 0.49 8.15
CA HIS A 64 -10.02 -0.43 8.53
C HIS A 64 -10.71 -1.10 7.33
N GLN A 65 -10.70 -0.48 6.15
CA GLN A 65 -11.22 -1.06 4.91
C GLN A 65 -10.14 -1.83 4.14
N ILE A 66 -8.91 -1.31 4.16
CA ILE A 66 -7.78 -1.85 3.40
C ILE A 66 -7.26 -3.15 4.00
N VAL A 67 -7.05 -3.20 5.31
CA VAL A 67 -6.42 -4.37 5.94
C VAL A 67 -7.24 -5.65 5.74
N PRO A 68 -8.56 -5.68 5.99
CA PRO A 68 -9.33 -6.90 5.75
C PRO A 68 -9.30 -7.35 4.29
N ARG A 69 -9.18 -6.40 3.35
CA ARG A 69 -9.08 -6.70 1.93
C ARG A 69 -7.70 -7.25 1.59
N LEU A 70 -6.64 -6.62 2.08
CA LEU A 70 -5.26 -7.06 1.92
C LEU A 70 -5.04 -8.47 2.49
N CYS A 71 -5.62 -8.79 3.65
CA CYS A 71 -5.55 -10.15 4.22
C CYS A 71 -6.23 -11.23 3.38
N ARG A 72 -7.15 -10.85 2.47
CA ARG A 72 -7.84 -11.78 1.55
C ARG A 72 -7.22 -11.78 0.15
N PHE A 73 -6.33 -10.83 -0.12
CA PHE A 73 -5.67 -10.69 -1.41
C PHE A 73 -4.76 -11.91 -1.65
N LYS A 74 -4.84 -12.47 -2.85
CA LYS A 74 -4.11 -13.70 -3.19
C LYS A 74 -2.65 -13.43 -3.59
N GLY A 75 -2.35 -12.20 -4.00
CA GLY A 75 -1.00 -11.76 -4.33
C GLY A 75 -0.21 -11.30 -3.10
N ARG A 76 0.89 -10.59 -3.35
CA ARG A 76 1.73 -9.97 -2.32
C ARG A 76 1.39 -8.49 -2.20
N GLY A 77 1.29 -7.97 -0.99
CA GLY A 77 1.14 -6.53 -0.80
C GLY A 77 1.97 -6.03 0.37
N VAL A 78 2.59 -4.87 0.15
CA VAL A 78 3.33 -4.14 1.18
C VAL A 78 2.48 -2.97 1.64
N LEU A 79 2.10 -3.00 2.92
CA LEU A 79 1.37 -1.91 3.57
C LEU A 79 2.32 -1.09 4.43
N ILE A 80 2.40 0.21 4.14
CA ILE A 80 3.05 1.19 4.99
C ILE A 80 1.97 1.83 5.87
N ALA A 81 2.14 1.70 7.19
CA ALA A 81 1.17 2.18 8.18
C ALA A 81 1.88 2.51 9.51
N PRO A 82 1.31 3.42 10.33
CA PRO A 82 1.83 3.68 11.67
C PRO A 82 1.71 2.44 12.57
N TYR A 83 2.66 2.25 13.49
CA TYR A 83 2.60 1.12 14.42
C TYR A 83 1.60 1.40 15.57
N TYR A 84 0.33 1.05 15.36
CA TYR A 84 -0.73 1.20 16.37
C TYR A 84 -1.26 -0.17 16.81
N ALA A 85 -0.49 -0.86 17.66
CA ALA A 85 -0.82 -2.21 18.13
C ALA A 85 -2.20 -2.34 18.81
N GLN A 86 -2.74 -1.24 19.36
CA GLN A 86 -4.04 -1.22 20.01
C GLN A 86 -5.21 -1.02 19.02
N SER A 87 -4.95 -0.74 17.74
CA SER A 87 -6.02 -0.47 16.79
C SER A 87 -6.64 -1.75 16.25
N ALA A 88 -7.96 -1.77 16.06
CA ALA A 88 -8.69 -2.93 15.58
C ALA A 88 -8.24 -3.41 14.18
N TRP A 89 -7.75 -2.49 13.34
CA TRP A 89 -7.21 -2.85 12.02
C TRP A 89 -5.83 -3.52 12.10
N PHE A 90 -5.11 -3.42 13.22
CA PHE A 90 -3.78 -4.00 13.37
C PHE A 90 -3.85 -5.51 13.66
N THR A 91 -4.83 -5.95 14.45
CA THR A 91 -4.99 -7.35 14.87
C THR A 91 -5.00 -8.36 13.70
N PRO A 92 -5.68 -8.11 12.56
CA PRO A 92 -5.62 -9.02 11.41
C PRO A 92 -4.22 -9.18 10.80
N LEU A 93 -3.33 -8.20 10.96
CA LEU A 93 -1.96 -8.23 10.42
C LEU A 93 -1.00 -9.08 11.27
N LEU A 94 -1.38 -9.45 12.49
CA LEU A 94 -0.56 -10.30 13.37
C LEU A 94 -0.31 -11.70 12.82
N ARG A 95 -1.06 -12.12 11.80
CA ARG A 95 -0.88 -13.40 11.10
C ARG A 95 0.13 -13.32 9.96
N SER A 96 0.60 -12.12 9.62
CA SER A 96 1.61 -11.85 8.60
C SER A 96 3.00 -11.78 9.25
N PRO A 97 4.10 -11.75 8.46
CA PRO A 97 5.44 -11.53 9.00
C PRO A 97 5.48 -10.30 9.91
N ASN A 98 6.35 -10.33 10.93
CA ASN A 98 6.49 -9.23 11.89
C ASN A 98 6.66 -7.88 11.18
N PRO A 99 6.00 -6.80 11.65
CA PRO A 99 6.18 -5.47 11.10
C PRO A 99 7.67 -5.09 11.06
N VAL A 100 8.13 -4.61 9.90
CA VAL A 100 9.50 -4.12 9.73
C VAL A 100 9.48 -2.61 9.95
N PRO A 101 10.24 -2.07 10.92
CA PRO A 101 10.38 -0.63 11.09
C PRO A 101 10.94 0.01 9.83
N LEU A 102 10.38 1.15 9.42
CA LEU A 102 10.98 1.93 8.34
C LEU A 102 12.32 2.52 8.81
N PRO A 103 13.32 2.59 7.93
CA PRO A 103 14.56 3.28 8.22
C PRO A 103 14.30 4.78 8.42
N ASP A 104 15.17 5.46 9.18
CA ASP A 104 15.15 6.92 9.42
C ASP A 104 15.56 7.73 8.18
N PHE A 105 14.95 7.43 7.04
CA PHE A 105 14.99 8.24 5.84
C PHE A 105 13.68 9.02 5.83
N HIS A 106 13.75 10.35 5.89
CA HIS A 106 12.56 11.19 5.72
C HIS A 106 11.76 10.73 4.49
N LEU A 107 10.49 10.37 4.71
CA LEU A 107 9.53 9.94 3.68
C LEU A 107 9.23 11.05 2.68
#